data_AF-A0A962V0E8-F1
#
_entry.id   AF-A0A962V0E8-F1
#
_cell.length_a   1.000
_cell.length_b   1.000
_cell.length_c   1.000
_cell.angle_alpha   90.00
_cell.angle_beta   90.00
_cell.angle_gamma   90.00
#
_symmetry.space_group_name_H-M   'P 1'
#
loop_
_entity.id
_entity.type
_entity.pdbx_description
1 polymer ?
#
loop_
_entity_poly.entity_id
_entity_poly.type
_entity_poly.pdbx_seq_one_letter_code
_entity_poly.pdbx_strand_id
1 'polypeptide(L)'
;VAEAMVNIRCTLALAAEQQIISPASRDALAALGKGLFFARRTYAALLTAAADAGIEPAEIQALRDWLPQGKIDQKRDDALQLLQILRELPSTPTESPAAAVRFEPTTLWQHMVQTNAQQLLPAEQADAVVLEQLRTDPEVWQSVCEAALLHYLVNIAREQLGYTVDEAEKRTALRDWREAQGLYTRAALEQFLQANQLDDNKLSRLLENECLLTTLLSDPALQHVILDVLRLRGDYARLRSMLNK
;
A
#
# COMPACT_ATOMS: atom_id res chain seq x y z
N VAL A 1 6.71 2.77 -31.82
CA VAL A 1 7.07 2.67 -30.38
C VAL A 1 7.99 3.82 -30.05
N ALA A 2 7.80 4.47 -28.90
CA ALA A 2 8.67 5.56 -28.46
C ALA A 2 10.06 5.03 -28.05
N GLU A 3 11.09 5.82 -28.29
CA GLU A 3 12.48 5.46 -28.04
C GLU A 3 13.02 6.15 -26.77
N ALA A 4 13.80 5.41 -25.98
CA ALA A 4 14.40 5.97 -24.79
C ALA A 4 15.48 7.01 -25.15
N MET A 5 15.61 8.07 -24.36
CA MET A 5 16.61 9.12 -24.65
C MET A 5 18.04 8.59 -24.65
N VAL A 6 18.32 7.60 -23.78
CA VAL A 6 19.64 6.97 -23.70
C VAL A 6 19.95 6.20 -24.99
N ASN A 7 18.99 5.45 -25.53
CA ASN A 7 19.12 4.72 -26.80
C ASN A 7 19.41 5.68 -27.96
N ILE A 8 18.67 6.79 -28.05
CA ILE A 8 18.90 7.83 -29.07
C ILE A 8 20.32 8.38 -28.95
N ARG A 9 20.78 8.73 -27.74
CA ARG A 9 22.13 9.28 -27.54
C ARG A 9 23.22 8.30 -27.93
N CYS A 10 23.14 7.05 -27.50
CA CYS A 10 24.13 6.03 -27.86
C CYS A 10 24.12 5.78 -29.37
N THR A 11 22.94 5.70 -29.98
CA THR A 11 22.80 5.52 -31.44
C THR A 11 23.41 6.68 -32.22
N LEU A 12 23.16 7.93 -31.82
CA LEU A 12 23.72 9.11 -32.47
C LEU A 12 25.24 9.23 -32.24
N ALA A 13 25.73 8.82 -31.06
CA ALA A 13 27.16 8.76 -30.79
C ALA A 13 27.86 7.77 -31.74
N LEU A 14 27.31 6.55 -31.89
CA LEU A 14 27.82 5.57 -32.84
C LEU A 14 27.76 6.05 -34.28
N ALA A 15 26.66 6.70 -34.69
CA ALA A 15 26.53 7.27 -36.03
C ALA A 15 27.60 8.33 -36.29
N ALA A 16 27.93 9.16 -35.30
CA ALA A 16 29.00 10.16 -35.41
C ALA A 16 30.39 9.53 -35.44
N GLU A 17 30.64 8.49 -34.63
CA GLU A 17 31.90 7.72 -34.65
C GLU A 17 32.13 7.04 -36.02
N GLN A 18 31.05 6.54 -36.63
CA GLN A 18 31.07 5.95 -37.98
C GLN A 18 30.99 7.00 -39.11
N GLN A 19 31.05 8.29 -38.78
CA GLN A 19 31.03 9.40 -39.74
C GLN A 19 29.77 9.47 -40.62
N ILE A 20 28.65 8.89 -40.17
CA ILE A 20 27.34 8.99 -40.83
C ILE A 20 26.77 10.40 -40.66
N ILE A 21 27.03 11.02 -39.51
CA ILE A 21 26.67 12.39 -39.18
C ILE A 21 27.85 13.09 -38.51
N SER A 22 27.90 14.42 -38.59
CA SER A 22 28.88 15.22 -37.88
C SER A 22 28.58 15.28 -36.37
N PRO A 23 29.59 15.58 -35.53
CA PRO A 23 29.39 15.82 -34.11
C PRO A 23 28.40 16.97 -33.82
N ALA A 24 28.37 18.00 -34.67
CA ALA A 24 27.44 19.11 -34.55
C ALA A 24 25.99 18.64 -34.75
N SER A 25 25.75 17.85 -35.79
CA SER A 25 24.42 17.28 -36.06
C SER A 25 24.01 16.25 -35.02
N ARG A 26 24.93 15.45 -34.49
CA ARG A 26 24.69 14.58 -33.32
C ARG A 26 24.13 15.38 -32.14
N ASP A 27 24.78 16.48 -31.78
CA ASP A 27 24.39 17.28 -30.62
C ASP A 27 23.05 18.00 -30.85
N ALA A 28 22.83 18.53 -32.05
CA ALA A 28 21.55 19.12 -32.45
C ALA A 28 20.41 18.10 -32.41
N LEU A 29 20.62 16.90 -32.97
CA LEU A 29 19.65 15.80 -32.93
C LEU A 29 19.35 15.36 -31.50
N ALA A 30 20.37 15.27 -30.62
CA ALA A 30 20.16 14.93 -29.23
C ALA A 30 19.32 16.01 -28.49
N ALA A 31 19.53 17.30 -28.80
CA ALA A 31 18.73 18.38 -28.24
C ALA A 31 17.26 18.32 -28.72
N LEU A 32 17.05 18.12 -30.03
CA LEU A 32 15.72 17.94 -30.63
C LEU A 32 15.00 16.74 -30.01
N GLY A 33 15.68 15.60 -29.91
CA GLY A 33 15.15 14.40 -29.29
C GLY A 33 14.70 14.64 -27.84
N LYS A 34 15.46 15.41 -27.07
CA LYS A 34 15.11 15.78 -25.69
C LYS A 34 13.86 16.69 -25.63
N GLY A 35 13.70 17.59 -26.60
CA GLY A 35 12.55 18.48 -26.71
C GLY A 35 11.26 17.80 -27.13
N LEU A 36 11.32 16.64 -27.82
CA LEU A 36 10.13 15.88 -28.19
C LEU A 36 9.40 15.33 -26.96
N PHE A 37 8.06 15.42 -26.97
CA PHE A 37 7.21 14.77 -25.97
C PHE A 37 7.50 13.27 -25.92
N PHE A 38 7.80 12.75 -24.72
CA PHE A 38 8.41 11.42 -24.55
C PHE A 38 7.60 10.30 -25.23
N ALA A 39 6.26 10.33 -25.16
CA ALA A 39 5.40 9.30 -25.75
C ALA A 39 5.40 9.31 -27.29
N ARG A 40 5.86 10.39 -27.92
CA ARG A 40 5.95 10.55 -29.38
C ARG A 40 7.39 10.56 -29.90
N ARG A 41 8.37 10.40 -29.01
CA ARG A 41 9.79 10.43 -29.35
C ARG A 41 10.14 9.17 -30.14
N THR A 42 10.28 9.30 -31.45
CA THR A 42 10.65 8.20 -32.36
C THR A 42 11.73 8.70 -33.32
N TYR A 43 12.53 7.80 -33.91
CA TYR A 43 13.52 8.22 -34.92
C TYR A 43 12.87 8.92 -36.12
N ALA A 44 11.67 8.50 -36.55
CA ALA A 44 10.94 9.17 -37.63
C ALA A 44 10.57 10.62 -37.25
N ALA A 45 10.02 10.83 -36.04
CA ALA A 45 9.72 12.17 -35.54
C ALA A 45 10.99 13.01 -35.34
N LEU A 46 12.09 12.39 -34.92
CA LEU A 46 13.38 13.05 -34.75
C LEU A 46 13.95 13.52 -36.10
N LEU A 47 13.94 12.66 -37.12
CA LEU A 47 14.41 13.02 -38.47
C LEU A 47 13.53 14.10 -39.11
N THR A 48 12.24 14.11 -38.81
CA THR A 48 11.32 15.18 -39.26
C THR A 48 11.69 16.50 -38.59
N ALA A 49 11.83 16.50 -37.26
CA ALA A 49 12.25 17.69 -36.51
C ALA A 49 13.65 18.19 -36.92
N ALA A 50 14.55 17.28 -37.32
CA ALA A 50 15.87 17.62 -37.85
C ALA A 50 15.78 18.40 -39.17
N ALA A 51 14.90 17.96 -40.08
CA ALA A 51 14.66 18.64 -41.33
C ALA A 51 14.07 20.03 -41.11
N ASP A 52 13.09 20.14 -40.21
CA ASP A 52 12.46 21.43 -39.85
C ASP A 52 13.45 22.39 -39.18
N ALA A 53 14.42 21.86 -38.43
CA ALA A 53 15.48 22.62 -37.77
C ALA A 53 16.65 22.99 -38.71
N GLY A 54 16.60 22.60 -39.98
CA GLY A 54 17.63 22.92 -40.97
C GLY A 54 18.93 22.13 -40.85
N ILE A 55 18.90 20.94 -40.24
CA ILE A 55 20.05 20.01 -40.28
C ILE A 55 20.28 19.56 -41.74
N GLU A 56 21.54 19.33 -42.11
CA GLU A 56 21.91 19.04 -43.50
C GLU A 56 21.12 17.85 -44.07
N PRO A 57 20.43 18.00 -45.22
CA PRO A 57 19.59 16.95 -45.79
C PRO A 57 20.36 15.65 -46.10
N ALA A 58 21.64 15.77 -46.47
CA ALA A 58 22.50 14.62 -46.77
C ALA A 58 22.75 13.77 -45.51
N GLU A 59 23.03 14.41 -44.37
CA GLU A 59 23.22 13.72 -43.08
C GLU A 59 21.91 13.11 -42.56
N ILE A 60 20.78 13.79 -42.73
CA ILE A 60 19.46 13.25 -42.37
C ILE A 60 19.17 11.99 -43.18
N GLN A 61 19.47 12.00 -44.48
CA GLN A 61 19.25 10.86 -45.36
C GLN A 61 20.23 9.71 -45.03
N ALA A 62 21.52 10.01 -44.83
CA ALA A 62 22.52 9.02 -44.44
C ALA A 62 22.14 8.35 -43.11
N LEU A 63 21.72 9.13 -42.12
CA LEU A 63 21.25 8.61 -40.84
C LEU A 63 19.99 7.75 -41.01
N ARG A 64 19.04 8.18 -41.84
CA ARG A 64 17.81 7.43 -42.14
C ARG A 64 18.13 6.04 -42.70
N ASP A 65 19.07 5.95 -43.62
CA ASP A 65 19.43 4.71 -44.30
C ASP A 65 20.27 3.78 -43.40
N TRP A 66 21.04 4.35 -42.48
CA TRP A 66 21.88 3.62 -41.53
C TRP A 66 21.10 3.07 -40.31
N LEU A 67 20.08 3.79 -39.85
CA LEU A 67 19.29 3.46 -38.65
C LEU A 67 18.71 2.04 -38.57
N PRO A 68 18.31 1.35 -39.66
CA PRO A 68 17.85 -0.04 -39.58
C PRO A 68 18.88 -1.00 -38.99
N GLN A 69 20.18 -0.73 -39.15
CA GLN A 69 21.27 -1.61 -38.69
C GLN A 69 22.08 -1.01 -37.53
N GLY A 70 22.03 0.32 -37.33
CA GLY A 70 22.88 1.03 -36.38
C GLY A 70 22.29 1.34 -35.00
N LYS A 71 21.05 0.91 -34.70
CA LYS A 71 20.38 1.23 -33.42
C LYS A 71 21.02 0.52 -32.23
N ILE A 72 21.20 1.26 -31.14
CA ILE A 72 21.66 0.74 -29.85
C ILE A 72 20.52 0.80 -28.83
N ASP A 73 20.21 -0.34 -28.20
CA ASP A 73 19.24 -0.45 -27.10
C ASP A 73 19.94 -0.44 -25.73
N GLN A 74 20.61 0.67 -25.41
CA GLN A 74 21.36 0.83 -24.17
C GLN A 74 20.50 0.58 -22.93
N LYS A 75 19.24 1.02 -22.95
CA LYS A 75 18.30 0.82 -21.85
C LYS A 75 18.10 -0.68 -21.57
N ARG A 76 18.04 -1.51 -22.60
CA ARG A 76 17.94 -2.98 -22.45
C ARG A 76 19.24 -3.55 -21.89
N ASP A 77 20.37 -3.14 -22.43
CA ASP A 77 21.68 -3.66 -22.00
C ASP A 77 21.96 -3.30 -20.52
N ASP A 78 21.65 -2.07 -20.11
CA ASP A 78 21.73 -1.61 -18.71
C ASP A 78 20.79 -2.43 -17.81
N ALA A 79 19.56 -2.71 -18.27
CA ALA A 79 18.60 -3.50 -17.51
C ALA A 79 19.06 -4.96 -17.34
N LEU A 80 19.64 -5.57 -18.38
CA LEU A 80 20.20 -6.92 -18.30
C LEU A 80 21.39 -6.98 -17.35
N GLN A 81 22.27 -6.00 -17.40
CA GLN A 81 23.41 -5.89 -16.47
C GLN A 81 22.92 -5.73 -15.02
N LEU A 82 21.91 -4.89 -14.78
CA LEU A 82 21.32 -4.73 -13.45
C LEU A 82 20.76 -6.06 -12.93
N LEU A 83 20.04 -6.82 -13.76
CA LEU A 83 19.49 -8.12 -13.35
C LEU A 83 20.58 -9.14 -13.00
N GLN A 84 21.72 -9.11 -13.70
CA GLN A 84 22.88 -9.94 -13.36
C GLN A 84 23.46 -9.55 -11.99
N ILE A 85 23.65 -8.24 -11.76
CA ILE A 85 24.13 -7.72 -10.47
C ILE A 85 23.19 -8.14 -9.34
N LEU A 86 21.88 -7.95 -9.51
CA LEU A 86 20.88 -8.30 -8.51
C LEU A 86 20.87 -9.80 -8.17
N ARG A 87 21.20 -10.66 -9.14
CA ARG A 87 21.31 -12.10 -8.92
C ARG A 87 22.54 -12.48 -8.08
N GLU A 88 23.60 -11.70 -8.17
CA GLU A 88 24.88 -11.95 -7.47
C GLU A 88 24.93 -11.28 -6.07
N LEU A 89 24.00 -10.37 -5.77
CA LEU A 89 23.91 -9.74 -4.47
C LEU A 89 23.57 -10.76 -3.37
N PRO A 90 24.25 -10.70 -2.21
CA PRO A 90 23.93 -11.56 -1.08
C PRO A 90 22.52 -11.27 -0.55
N SER A 91 21.82 -12.32 -0.11
CA SER A 91 20.47 -12.22 0.46
C SER A 91 20.42 -11.46 1.79
N THR A 92 21.57 -11.23 2.41
CA THR A 92 21.69 -10.43 3.62
C THR A 92 21.72 -8.95 3.24
N PRO A 93 20.85 -8.11 3.85
CA PRO A 93 20.86 -6.69 3.60
C PRO A 93 22.25 -6.14 3.97
N THR A 94 22.98 -5.65 2.98
CA THR A 94 24.11 -4.75 3.26
C THR A 94 23.49 -3.47 3.79
N GLU A 95 23.97 -2.96 4.93
CA GLU A 95 23.43 -1.75 5.56
C GLU A 95 23.19 -0.67 4.52
N SER A 96 21.92 -0.36 4.27
CA SER A 96 21.55 0.65 3.30
C SER A 96 21.98 2.01 3.85
N PRO A 97 22.66 2.87 3.07
CA PRO A 97 22.91 4.23 3.50
C PRO A 97 21.55 4.88 3.77
N ALA A 98 21.33 5.28 5.01
CA ALA A 98 20.09 5.84 5.50
C ALA A 98 19.84 7.23 4.89
N ALA A 99 19.49 7.28 3.61
CA ALA A 99 18.76 8.41 3.07
C ALA A 99 17.31 8.24 3.52
N ALA A 100 16.85 9.10 4.43
CA ALA A 100 15.45 9.19 4.82
C ALA A 100 14.62 9.74 3.66
N VAL A 101 14.44 8.93 2.61
CA VAL A 101 13.54 9.23 1.50
C VAL A 101 12.13 9.03 2.01
N ARG A 102 11.43 10.14 2.26
CA ARG A 102 10.01 10.13 2.56
C ARG A 102 9.25 9.85 1.26
N PHE A 103 8.71 8.64 1.14
CA PHE A 103 7.88 8.24 0.01
C PHE A 103 6.46 8.79 0.20
N GLU A 104 5.94 9.53 -0.78
CA GLU A 104 4.58 10.06 -0.78
C GLU A 104 3.72 9.22 -1.75
N PRO A 105 2.87 8.32 -1.23
CA PRO A 105 2.06 7.44 -2.08
C PRO A 105 0.99 8.26 -2.82
N THR A 106 0.96 8.11 -4.15
CA THR A 106 -0.11 8.67 -4.98
C THR A 106 -1.34 7.75 -5.00
N THR A 107 -2.51 8.27 -5.37
CA THR A 107 -3.74 7.47 -5.52
C THR A 107 -3.57 6.32 -6.52
N LEU A 108 -2.80 6.55 -7.59
CA LEU A 108 -2.48 5.54 -8.60
C LEU A 108 -1.54 4.45 -8.05
N TRP A 109 -0.61 4.83 -7.17
CA TRP A 109 0.24 3.90 -6.44
C TRP A 109 -0.57 3.04 -5.47
N GLN A 110 -1.49 3.63 -4.72
CA GLN A 110 -2.40 2.90 -3.84
C GLN A 110 -3.22 1.86 -4.62
N HIS A 111 -3.77 2.26 -5.78
CA HIS A 111 -4.53 1.35 -6.64
C HIS A 111 -3.67 0.22 -7.24
N MET A 112 -2.42 0.51 -7.60
CA MET A 112 -1.48 -0.51 -8.09
C MET A 112 -1.16 -1.53 -6.99
N VAL A 113 -0.91 -1.07 -5.77
CA VAL A 113 -0.69 -1.93 -4.60
C VAL A 113 -1.92 -2.81 -4.35
N GLN A 114 -3.13 -2.26 -4.43
CA GLN A 114 -4.38 -3.02 -4.33
C GLN A 114 -4.48 -4.16 -5.34
N THR A 115 -4.12 -3.92 -6.61
CA THR A 115 -4.12 -4.97 -7.64
C THR A 115 -2.99 -5.99 -7.50
N ASN A 116 -1.80 -5.61 -7.04
CA ASN A 116 -0.64 -6.51 -6.95
C ASN A 116 -0.52 -7.22 -5.59
N ALA A 117 -1.17 -6.73 -4.52
CA ALA A 117 -1.23 -7.38 -3.21
C ALA A 117 -1.89 -8.77 -3.25
N GLN A 118 -2.54 -9.12 -4.37
CA GLN A 118 -3.11 -10.43 -4.67
C GLN A 118 -2.05 -11.56 -4.80
N GLN A 119 -0.74 -11.29 -4.74
CA GLN A 119 0.34 -12.28 -4.97
C GLN A 119 1.16 -12.76 -3.74
N LEU A 120 0.74 -12.50 -2.50
CA LEU A 120 1.41 -12.93 -1.25
C LEU A 120 0.68 -14.11 -0.52
N LEU A 121 1.16 -14.54 0.66
CA LEU A 121 0.61 -15.54 1.61
C LEU A 121 -0.94 -15.59 1.81
N PRO A 122 -1.75 -16.66 1.51
CA PRO A 122 -3.22 -16.60 1.58
C PRO A 122 -3.88 -16.19 2.91
N ALA A 123 -3.33 -16.56 4.08
CA ALA A 123 -3.99 -16.31 5.37
C ALA A 123 -3.76 -14.88 5.90
N GLU A 124 -2.54 -14.35 5.80
CA GLU A 124 -2.22 -12.96 6.16
C GLU A 124 -2.83 -11.96 5.15
N GLN A 125 -3.10 -12.40 3.92
CA GLN A 125 -3.83 -11.63 2.91
C GLN A 125 -5.32 -11.45 3.23
N ALA A 126 -5.99 -12.47 3.76
CA ALA A 126 -7.43 -12.39 4.04
C ALA A 126 -7.71 -11.27 5.06
N ASP A 127 -6.96 -11.23 6.15
CA ASP A 127 -7.10 -10.22 7.20
C ASP A 127 -6.68 -8.82 6.70
N ALA A 128 -5.62 -8.72 5.89
CA ALA A 128 -5.17 -7.45 5.31
C ALA A 128 -6.22 -6.86 4.35
N VAL A 129 -6.85 -7.68 3.52
CA VAL A 129 -7.94 -7.27 2.63
C VAL A 129 -9.17 -6.84 3.42
N VAL A 130 -9.54 -7.55 4.49
CA VAL A 130 -10.65 -7.14 5.37
C VAL A 130 -10.41 -5.77 6.00
N LEU A 131 -9.19 -5.52 6.51
CA LEU A 131 -8.82 -4.21 7.05
C LEU A 131 -8.82 -3.12 5.98
N GLU A 132 -8.42 -3.42 4.76
CA GLU A 132 -8.46 -2.47 3.66
C GLU A 132 -9.89 -2.16 3.20
N GLN A 133 -10.76 -3.16 3.12
CA GLN A 133 -12.19 -2.94 2.84
C GLN A 133 -12.84 -2.10 3.92
N LEU A 134 -12.53 -2.35 5.20
CA LEU A 134 -13.03 -1.54 6.30
C LEU A 134 -12.64 -0.06 6.17
N ARG A 135 -11.44 0.25 5.65
CA ARG A 135 -10.99 1.65 5.43
C ARG A 135 -11.79 2.41 4.37
N THR A 136 -12.55 1.72 3.52
CA THR A 136 -13.34 2.37 2.47
C THR A 136 -14.59 3.08 3.01
N ASP A 137 -15.05 2.71 4.21
CA ASP A 137 -16.15 3.35 4.92
C ASP A 137 -15.60 4.09 6.17
N PRO A 138 -15.47 5.42 6.13
CA PRO A 138 -14.86 6.19 7.21
C PRO A 138 -15.62 6.10 8.54
N GLU A 139 -16.95 6.02 8.52
CA GLU A 139 -17.77 5.96 9.75
C GLU A 139 -17.65 4.60 10.42
N VAL A 140 -17.76 3.52 9.63
CA VAL A 140 -17.58 2.15 10.14
C VAL A 140 -16.14 1.93 10.59
N TRP A 141 -15.15 2.43 9.83
CA TRP A 141 -13.74 2.40 10.22
C TRP A 141 -13.51 3.02 11.59
N GLN A 142 -14.01 4.25 11.81
CA GLN A 142 -13.82 4.93 13.09
C GLN A 142 -14.46 4.16 14.24
N SER A 143 -15.70 3.70 14.08
CA SER A 143 -16.40 2.92 15.12
C SER A 143 -15.66 1.62 15.46
N VAL A 144 -15.13 0.92 14.46
CA VAL A 144 -14.38 -0.33 14.67
C VAL A 144 -13.01 -0.06 15.30
N CYS A 145 -12.32 1.03 14.93
CA CYS A 145 -11.07 1.42 15.56
C CYS A 145 -11.24 1.79 17.04
N GLU A 146 -12.30 2.50 17.40
CA GLU A 146 -12.62 2.82 18.81
C GLU A 146 -12.86 1.54 19.62
N ALA A 147 -13.62 0.59 19.09
CA ALA A 147 -13.83 -0.72 19.71
C ALA A 147 -12.52 -1.51 19.81
N ALA A 148 -11.72 -1.56 18.73
CA ALA A 148 -10.44 -2.28 18.72
C ALA A 148 -9.45 -1.72 19.74
N LEU A 149 -9.38 -0.39 19.89
CA LEU A 149 -8.56 0.27 20.90
C LEU A 149 -8.99 -0.12 22.32
N LEU A 150 -10.30 -0.17 22.58
CA LEU A 150 -10.83 -0.63 23.86
C LEU A 150 -10.37 -2.07 24.16
N HIS A 151 -10.56 -3.00 23.22
CA HIS A 151 -10.11 -4.39 23.40
C HIS A 151 -8.58 -4.51 23.57
N TYR A 152 -7.80 -3.67 22.89
CA TYR A 152 -6.35 -3.62 23.05
C TYR A 152 -5.95 -3.17 24.46
N LEU A 153 -6.56 -2.10 24.97
CA LEU A 153 -6.30 -1.58 26.31
C LEU A 153 -6.75 -2.57 27.40
N VAL A 154 -7.88 -3.26 27.20
CA VAL A 154 -8.34 -4.31 28.11
C VAL A 154 -7.35 -5.46 28.16
N ASN A 155 -6.78 -5.89 27.03
CA ASN A 155 -5.76 -6.93 27.05
C ASN A 155 -4.50 -6.50 27.84
N ILE A 156 -4.05 -5.25 27.65
CA ILE A 156 -2.94 -4.70 28.44
C ILE A 156 -3.28 -4.68 29.94
N ALA A 157 -4.48 -4.21 30.29
CA ALA A 157 -4.92 -4.14 31.69
C ALA A 157 -5.00 -5.53 32.32
N ARG A 158 -5.47 -6.55 31.57
CA ARG A 158 -5.52 -7.94 32.02
C ARG A 158 -4.14 -8.46 32.40
N GLU A 159 -3.16 -8.23 31.53
CA GLU A 159 -1.76 -8.62 31.77
C GLU A 159 -1.16 -7.90 32.98
N GLN A 160 -1.41 -6.60 33.12
CA GLN A 160 -0.89 -5.79 34.23
C GLN A 160 -1.55 -6.12 35.59
N LEU A 161 -2.86 -6.36 35.60
CA LEU A 161 -3.62 -6.71 36.80
C LEU A 161 -3.46 -8.19 37.18
N GLY A 162 -2.87 -9.01 36.29
CA GLY A 162 -2.80 -10.46 36.48
C GLY A 162 -4.18 -11.11 36.56
N TYR A 163 -5.17 -10.54 35.88
CA TYR A 163 -6.55 -11.02 35.94
C TYR A 163 -6.68 -12.36 35.22
N THR A 164 -6.99 -13.41 35.99
CA THR A 164 -7.23 -14.76 35.48
C THR A 164 -8.72 -15.00 35.38
N VAL A 165 -9.19 -15.38 34.20
CA VAL A 165 -10.59 -15.72 33.96
C VAL A 165 -10.81 -17.19 34.28
N ASP A 166 -11.81 -17.49 35.10
CA ASP A 166 -12.18 -18.87 35.39
C ASP A 166 -13.07 -19.49 34.28
N GLU A 167 -13.22 -20.82 34.31
CA GLU A 167 -14.02 -21.52 33.30
C GLU A 167 -15.53 -21.24 33.41
N ALA A 168 -16.03 -20.80 34.57
CA ALA A 168 -17.44 -20.44 34.73
C ALA A 168 -17.73 -19.06 34.12
N GLU A 169 -16.84 -18.09 34.30
CA GLU A 169 -16.84 -16.78 33.68
C GLU A 169 -16.75 -16.91 32.15
N LYS A 170 -15.81 -17.71 31.63
CA LYS A 170 -15.71 -18.00 30.18
C LYS A 170 -16.99 -18.59 29.59
N ARG A 171 -17.62 -19.55 30.29
CA ARG A 171 -18.90 -20.13 29.85
C ARG A 171 -20.02 -19.11 29.83
N THR A 172 -20.05 -18.23 30.83
CA THR A 172 -21.03 -17.13 30.92
C THR A 172 -20.83 -16.16 29.75
N ALA A 173 -19.61 -15.68 29.53
CA ALA A 173 -19.28 -14.81 28.41
C ALA A 173 -19.59 -15.45 27.04
N LEU A 174 -19.28 -16.74 26.86
CA LEU A 174 -19.61 -17.45 25.62
C LEU A 174 -21.12 -17.53 25.41
N ARG A 175 -21.91 -17.80 26.46
CA ARG A 175 -23.37 -17.86 26.36
C ARG A 175 -23.93 -16.48 25.99
N ASP A 176 -23.51 -15.45 26.69
CA ASP A 176 -24.05 -14.09 26.51
C ASP A 176 -23.65 -13.53 25.13
N TRP A 177 -22.41 -13.78 24.68
CA TRP A 177 -21.96 -13.46 23.33
C TRP A 177 -22.76 -14.21 22.25
N ARG A 178 -23.00 -15.52 22.43
CA ARG A 178 -23.84 -16.30 21.51
C ARG A 178 -25.26 -15.77 21.41
N GLU A 179 -25.85 -15.37 22.54
CA GLU A 179 -27.20 -14.80 22.58
C GLU A 179 -27.26 -13.46 21.83
N ALA A 180 -26.29 -12.58 22.06
CA ALA A 180 -26.18 -11.29 21.37
C ALA A 180 -26.01 -11.43 19.84
N GLN A 181 -25.31 -12.48 19.40
CA GLN A 181 -25.10 -12.79 17.98
C GLN A 181 -26.20 -13.68 17.37
N GLY A 182 -27.21 -14.10 18.14
CA GLY A 182 -28.27 -14.99 17.67
C GLY A 182 -27.82 -16.43 17.36
N LEU A 183 -26.68 -16.86 17.91
CA LEU A 183 -26.06 -18.17 17.68
C LEU A 183 -26.62 -19.23 18.65
N TYR A 184 -27.89 -19.61 18.49
CA TYR A 184 -28.58 -20.53 19.41
C TYR A 184 -28.25 -22.01 19.20
N THR A 185 -27.83 -22.41 18.00
CA THR A 185 -27.55 -23.82 17.69
C THR A 185 -26.05 -24.10 17.61
N ARG A 186 -25.65 -25.36 17.74
CA ARG A 186 -24.26 -25.78 17.55
C ARG A 186 -23.79 -25.55 16.12
N ALA A 187 -24.62 -25.91 15.14
CA ALA A 187 -24.31 -25.74 13.71
C ALA A 187 -24.11 -24.27 13.32
N ALA A 188 -24.95 -23.35 13.86
CA ALA A 188 -24.79 -21.92 13.60
C ALA A 188 -23.48 -21.37 14.20
N LEU A 189 -23.10 -21.84 15.39
CA LEU A 189 -21.81 -21.47 15.97
C LEU A 189 -20.65 -21.98 15.10
N GLU A 190 -20.65 -23.25 14.73
CA GLU A 190 -19.56 -23.85 13.93
C GLU A 190 -19.41 -23.13 12.57
N GLN A 191 -20.54 -22.82 11.90
CA GLN A 191 -20.53 -22.05 10.66
C GLN A 191 -19.98 -20.64 10.86
N PHE A 192 -20.36 -19.97 11.95
CA PHE A 192 -19.85 -18.63 12.27
C PHE A 192 -18.35 -18.66 12.53
N LEU A 193 -17.85 -19.60 13.34
CA LEU A 193 -16.42 -19.74 13.64
C LEU A 193 -15.60 -20.00 12.37
N GLN A 194 -16.11 -20.86 11.48
CA GLN A 194 -15.47 -21.14 10.20
C GLN A 194 -15.44 -19.91 9.29
N ALA A 195 -16.58 -19.20 9.16
CA ALA A 195 -16.67 -18.00 8.31
C ALA A 195 -15.75 -16.87 8.79
N ASN A 196 -15.52 -16.77 10.10
CA ASN A 196 -14.69 -15.74 10.73
C ASN A 196 -13.26 -16.22 11.07
N GLN A 197 -12.87 -17.42 10.64
CA GLN A 197 -11.53 -17.99 10.87
C GLN A 197 -11.10 -17.98 12.35
N LEU A 198 -12.07 -18.23 13.25
CA LEU A 198 -11.88 -18.29 14.68
C LEU A 198 -11.60 -19.74 15.09
N ASP A 199 -10.35 -20.01 15.46
CA ASP A 199 -9.97 -21.24 16.16
C ASP A 199 -10.25 -21.12 17.68
N ASP A 200 -10.16 -22.26 18.38
CA ASP A 200 -10.46 -22.33 19.81
C ASP A 200 -9.55 -21.41 20.66
N ASN A 201 -8.29 -21.21 20.25
CA ASN A 201 -7.34 -20.35 20.98
C ASN A 201 -7.70 -18.88 20.80
N LYS A 202 -7.99 -18.45 19.57
CA LYS A 202 -8.45 -17.09 19.26
C LYS A 202 -9.76 -16.80 19.98
N LEU A 203 -10.71 -17.74 19.94
CA LEU A 203 -12.00 -17.61 20.63
C LEU A 203 -11.79 -17.49 22.15
N SER A 204 -10.98 -18.37 22.76
CA SER A 204 -10.69 -18.29 24.20
C SER A 204 -10.08 -16.95 24.58
N ARG A 205 -9.10 -16.45 23.81
CA ARG A 205 -8.47 -15.14 24.07
C ARG A 205 -9.48 -13.98 23.98
N LEU A 206 -10.39 -14.01 23.00
CA LEU A 206 -11.42 -12.98 22.86
C LEU A 206 -12.39 -13.02 24.04
N LEU A 207 -12.85 -14.22 24.44
CA LEU A 207 -13.74 -14.39 25.59
C LEU A 207 -13.10 -13.93 26.90
N GLU A 208 -11.80 -14.18 27.10
CA GLU A 208 -11.08 -13.68 28.28
C GLU A 208 -11.11 -12.15 28.37
N ASN A 209 -10.93 -11.47 27.23
CA ASN A 209 -11.00 -10.02 27.18
C ASN A 209 -12.44 -9.53 27.39
N GLU A 210 -13.45 -10.25 26.92
CA GLU A 210 -14.86 -9.89 27.17
C GLU A 210 -15.26 -10.01 28.64
N CYS A 211 -14.75 -11.02 29.36
CA CYS A 211 -14.98 -11.12 30.80
C CYS A 211 -14.44 -9.90 31.56
N LEU A 212 -13.18 -9.51 31.27
CA LEU A 212 -12.60 -8.34 31.92
C LEU A 212 -13.29 -7.05 31.47
N LEU A 213 -13.65 -6.93 30.19
CA LEU A 213 -14.36 -5.75 29.69
C LEU A 213 -15.71 -5.58 30.41
N THR A 214 -16.50 -6.65 30.54
CA THR A 214 -17.78 -6.63 31.26
C THR A 214 -17.60 -6.23 32.73
N THR A 215 -16.53 -6.71 33.36
CA THR A 215 -16.15 -6.35 34.73
C THR A 215 -15.83 -4.85 34.85
N LEU A 216 -15.00 -4.32 33.95
CA LEU A 216 -14.62 -2.90 33.94
C LEU A 216 -15.78 -1.98 33.58
N LEU A 217 -16.68 -2.40 32.70
CA LEU A 217 -17.90 -1.65 32.36
C LEU A 217 -18.86 -1.52 33.55
N SER A 218 -18.81 -2.46 34.48
CA SER A 218 -19.61 -2.46 35.70
C SER A 218 -18.93 -1.71 36.86
N ASP A 219 -17.70 -1.23 36.68
CA ASP A 219 -16.94 -0.53 37.73
C ASP A 219 -17.57 0.85 38.00
N PRO A 220 -17.97 1.16 39.25
CA PRO A 220 -18.47 2.48 39.64
C PRO A 220 -17.51 3.63 39.30
N ALA A 221 -16.20 3.40 39.26
CA ALA A 221 -15.22 4.42 38.91
C ALA A 221 -15.40 4.94 37.47
N LEU A 222 -15.98 4.14 36.58
CA LEU A 222 -16.25 4.51 35.19
C LEU A 222 -17.29 5.65 35.07
N GLN A 223 -18.14 5.84 36.08
CA GLN A 223 -19.19 6.87 36.06
C GLN A 223 -18.62 8.27 35.81
N HIS A 224 -17.48 8.61 36.42
CA HIS A 224 -16.85 9.91 36.22
C HIS A 224 -16.39 10.12 34.78
N VAL A 225 -15.82 9.08 34.17
CA VAL A 225 -15.38 9.10 32.76
C VAL A 225 -16.56 9.22 31.81
N ILE A 226 -17.66 8.50 32.08
CA ILE A 226 -18.90 8.61 31.28
C ILE A 226 -19.42 10.05 31.28
N LEU A 227 -19.41 10.72 32.44
CA LEU A 227 -19.83 12.11 32.54
C LEU A 227 -18.91 13.06 31.76
N ASP A 228 -17.61 12.84 31.77
CA ASP A 228 -16.66 13.64 30.99
C ASP A 228 -16.86 13.45 29.48
N VAL A 229 -17.09 12.22 29.02
CA VAL A 229 -17.42 11.95 27.61
C VAL A 229 -18.74 12.62 27.22
N LEU A 230 -19.78 12.57 28.07
CA LEU A 230 -21.05 13.26 27.83
C LEU A 230 -20.88 14.78 27.73
N ARG A 231 -19.96 15.37 28.51
CA ARG A 231 -19.64 16.80 28.44
C ARG A 231 -18.94 17.15 27.13
N LEU A 232 -17.94 16.35 26.74
CA LEU A 232 -17.21 16.52 25.49
C LEU A 232 -18.12 16.39 24.26
N ARG A 233 -19.09 15.47 24.30
CA ARG A 233 -20.09 15.28 23.23
C ARG A 233 -21.24 16.30 23.26
N GLY A 234 -21.32 17.14 24.31
CA GLY A 234 -22.39 18.14 24.47
C GLY A 234 -23.75 17.58 24.94
N ASP A 235 -23.88 16.26 25.10
CA ASP A 235 -25.13 15.59 25.50
C ASP A 235 -25.45 15.76 26.99
N TYR A 236 -24.46 16.11 27.82
CA TYR A 236 -24.66 16.27 29.26
C TYR A 236 -25.76 17.29 29.60
N ALA A 237 -25.79 18.44 28.90
CA ALA A 237 -26.79 19.48 29.13
C ALA A 237 -28.21 18.99 28.79
N ARG A 238 -28.35 18.23 27.70
CA ARG A 238 -29.62 17.62 27.27
C ARG A 238 -30.16 16.67 28.34
N LEU A 239 -29.33 15.72 28.79
CA LEU A 239 -29.73 14.73 29.80
C LEU A 239 -30.01 15.39 31.16
N ARG A 240 -29.21 16.39 31.57
CA ARG A 240 -29.45 17.14 32.81
C ARG A 240 -30.78 17.89 32.78
N SER A 241 -31.19 18.42 31.64
CA SER A 241 -32.47 19.14 31.52
C SER A 241 -33.70 18.22 31.68
N MET A 242 -33.56 16.92 31.40
CA MET A 242 -34.63 15.93 31.58
C MET A 242 -34.88 15.56 33.05
N LEU A 243 -33.91 15.80 33.94
CA LEU A 243 -34.08 15.59 35.38
C LEU A 243 -34.93 16.68 36.07
N ASN A 244 -35.12 17.83 35.41
CA ASN A 244 -35.89 18.96 35.92
C ASN A 244 -37.34 18.99 35.39
N LYS A 245 -37.78 17.92 34.72
CA LYS A 245 -39.18 17.66 34.33
C LYS A 245 -39.73 16.53 35.18
#